data_AF-A0A512BU53-F1
#
_entry.id   AF-A0A512BU53-F1
#
_cell.length_a   1.000
_cell.length_b   1.000
_cell.length_c   1.000
_cell.angle_alpha   90.00
_cell.angle_beta   90.00
_cell.angle_gamma   90.00
#
_symmetry.space_group_name_H-M   'P 1'
#
loop_
_entity.id
_entity.type
_entity.pdbx_description
1 polymer ?
#
loop_
_entity_poly.entity_id
_entity_poly.type
_entity_poly.pdbx_seq_one_letter_code
_entity_poly.pdbx_strand_id
1 'polypeptide(L)' 'MATISNDDVEFEAREMLRERIERTAWFHHGMTEEQRQDAIKQDVDRHWPLLALDAAKRLVDRVANDASKGLQEIPNE' A
#
# COMPACT_ATOMS: atom_id res chain seq x y z
N MET A 1 -7.06 -5.90 19.76
CA MET A 1 -6.98 -4.68 18.92
C MET A 1 -5.80 -4.88 17.99
N ALA A 2 -6.02 -4.89 16.67
CA ALA A 2 -4.88 -4.92 15.75
C ALA A 2 -4.10 -3.61 15.91
N THR A 3 -2.84 -3.70 16.34
CA THR A 3 -1.96 -2.55 16.45
C THR A 3 -1.29 -2.35 15.11
N ILE A 4 -1.56 -1.22 14.46
CA ILE A 4 -0.87 -0.83 13.23
C ILE A 4 0.51 -0.30 13.63
N SER A 5 1.56 -0.94 13.13
CA SER A 5 2.95 -0.55 13.39
C SER A 5 3.46 0.38 12.30
N ASN A 6 4.56 1.09 12.58
CA ASN A 6 5.21 1.91 11.55
C ASN A 6 5.72 1.07 10.37
N ASP A 7 6.19 -0.16 10.61
CA ASP A 7 6.55 -1.10 9.54
C ASP A 7 5.37 -1.48 8.64
N ASP A 8 4.16 -1.63 9.21
CA ASP A 8 2.95 -1.91 8.42
C ASP A 8 2.59 -0.72 7.52
N VAL A 9 2.71 0.50 8.07
CA VAL A 9 2.50 1.74 7.32
C VAL A 9 3.54 1.91 6.22
N GLU A 10 4.81 1.63 6.50
CA GLU A 10 5.89 1.67 5.50
C GLU A 10 5.63 0.68 4.38
N PHE A 11 5.27 -0.57 4.72
CA PHE A 11 4.97 -1.61 3.76
C PHE A 11 3.80 -1.21 2.85
N GLU A 12 2.66 -0.80 3.42
CA GLU A 12 1.48 -0.41 2.65
C GLU A 12 1.74 0.86 1.83
N ALA A 13 2.53 1.82 2.34
CA ALA A 13 2.91 3.02 1.58
C ALA A 13 3.78 2.68 0.36
N ARG A 14 4.73 1.76 0.52
CA ARG A 14 5.57 1.28 -0.59
C ARG A 14 4.76 0.53 -1.65
N GLU A 15 3.86 -0.34 -1.23
CA GLU A 15 2.94 -1.06 -2.12
C GLU A 15 2.06 -0.08 -2.91
N MET A 16 1.43 0.87 -2.22
CA MET A 16 0.58 1.90 -2.85
C MET A 16 1.35 2.72 -3.88
N LEU A 17 2.58 3.11 -3.57
CA LEU A 17 3.42 3.89 -4.47
C LEU A 17 3.85 3.05 -5.69
N ARG A 18 4.23 1.78 -5.47
CA ARG A 18 4.58 0.84 -6.53
C ARG A 18 3.42 0.65 -7.50
N GLU A 19 2.23 0.33 -7.00
CA GLU A 19 1.03 0.17 -7.83
C GLU A 19 0.74 1.42 -8.65
N ARG A 20 0.89 2.60 -8.06
CA ARG A 20 0.63 3.87 -8.73
C ARG A 20 1.63 4.14 -9.85
N ILE A 21 2.92 3.89 -9.59
CA ILE A 21 3.98 4.04 -10.58
C ILE A 21 3.80 3.03 -11.71
N GLU A 22 3.48 1.77 -11.40
CA GLU A 22 3.28 0.72 -12.39
C GLU A 22 2.08 0.96 -13.30
N ARG A 23 1.00 1.56 -12.76
CA ARG A 23 -0.19 1.96 -13.52
C ARG A 23 0.01 3.22 -14.35
N THR A 24 1.03 4.01 -14.04
CA THR A 24 1.34 5.23 -14.79
C THR A 24 2.36 4.90 -15.88
N ALA A 25 2.17 5.41 -17.09
CA ALA A 25 3.09 5.19 -18.21
C ALA A 25 4.45 5.92 -18.05
N TRP A 26 4.90 6.14 -16.82
CA TRP A 26 6.01 7.00 -16.43
C TRP A 26 7.35 6.58 -17.06
N PHE A 27 7.56 5.29 -17.32
CA PHE A 27 8.84 4.74 -17.80
C PHE A 27 8.84 4.25 -19.26
N HIS A 28 7.90 4.69 -20.10
CA HIS A 28 7.65 4.03 -21.39
C HIS A 28 8.64 4.32 -22.53
N HIS A 29 9.59 5.25 -22.42
CA HIS A 29 10.48 5.58 -23.55
C HIS A 29 11.92 5.13 -23.34
N GLY A 30 12.25 3.95 -23.88
CA GLY A 30 13.65 3.51 -24.11
C GLY A 30 14.33 2.76 -22.97
N MET A 31 13.65 2.50 -21.85
CA MET A 31 14.19 1.71 -20.74
C MET A 31 13.91 0.20 -20.94
N THR A 32 14.86 -0.64 -20.56
CA THR A 32 14.63 -2.08 -20.42
C THR A 32 13.77 -2.36 -19.17
N GLU A 33 13.17 -3.55 -19.09
CA GLU A 33 12.38 -3.93 -17.91
C GLU A 33 13.22 -3.91 -16.63
N GLU A 34 14.50 -4.31 -16.70
CA GLU A 34 15.41 -4.25 -15.55
C GLU A 34 15.64 -2.80 -15.08
N GLN A 35 15.89 -1.88 -16.02
CA GLN A 35 16.05 -0.45 -15.70
C GLN A 35 14.76 0.15 -15.15
N ARG A 36 13.61 -0.29 -15.66
CA ARG A 36 12.29 0.10 -15.16
C ARG A 36 12.10 -0.36 -13.72
N GLN A 37 12.39 -1.62 -13.41
CA GLN A 37 12.25 -2.15 -12.04
C GLN A 37 13.21 -1.46 -11.05
N ASP A 38 14.44 -1.16 -11.46
CA ASP A 38 15.39 -0.43 -10.61
C ASP A 38 14.91 1.01 -10.34
N ALA A 39 14.44 1.71 -11.38
CA ALA A 39 13.89 3.06 -11.25
C ALA A 39 12.64 3.08 -10.34
N ILE A 40 11.72 2.14 -10.53
CA ILE A 40 10.54 1.97 -9.66
C ILE A 40 10.99 1.76 -8.21
N LYS A 41 11.97 0.89 -7.97
CA LYS A 41 12.47 0.61 -6.62
C LYS A 41 13.07 1.87 -5.97
N GLN A 42 13.87 2.63 -6.71
CA GLN A 42 14.47 3.88 -6.20
C GLN A 42 13.40 4.95 -5.89
N ASP A 43 12.41 5.11 -6.79
CA ASP A 43 11.32 6.07 -6.56
C ASP A 43 10.44 5.66 -5.39
N VAL A 44 10.15 4.36 -5.25
CA VAL A 44 9.41 3.84 -4.10
C VAL A 44 10.17 4.11 -2.80
N ASP A 45 11.46 3.79 -2.74
CA ASP A 45 12.27 4.00 -1.53
C ASP A 45 12.39 5.48 -1.14
N ARG A 46 12.48 6.37 -2.13
CA ARG A 46 12.60 7.81 -1.90
C ARG A 46 11.26 8.48 -1.54
N HIS A 47 10.15 8.03 -2.13
CA HIS A 47 8.88 8.77 -2.08
C HIS A 47 7.78 8.10 -1.26
N TRP A 48 7.95 6.88 -0.76
CA TRP A 48 6.95 6.23 0.09
C TRP A 48 6.51 7.06 1.30
N PRO A 49 7.36 7.89 1.97
CA PRO A 49 6.91 8.65 3.14
C PRO A 49 5.79 9.65 2.81
N LEU A 50 5.69 10.08 1.55
CA LEU A 50 4.62 10.96 1.08
C LEU A 50 3.23 10.29 1.14
N LEU A 51 3.18 8.96 1.09
CA LEU A 51 1.95 8.18 1.17
C LEU A 51 1.70 7.58 2.56
N ALA A 52 2.59 7.80 3.54
CA ALA A 52 2.48 7.20 4.87
C ALA A 52 1.13 7.50 5.56
N LEU A 53 0.60 8.71 5.40
CA LEU A 53 -0.70 9.08 5.96
C LEU A 53 -1.86 8.33 5.31
N ASP A 54 -1.85 8.19 3.98
CA ASP A 54 -2.88 7.46 3.24
C ASP A 54 -2.80 5.95 3.47
N ALA A 55 -1.58 5.41 3.60
CA ALA A 55 -1.34 4.04 3.98
C ALA A 55 -1.87 3.74 5.38
N ALA A 56 -1.59 4.60 6.36
CA ALA A 56 -2.14 4.48 7.71
C ALA A 56 -3.68 4.50 7.71
N LYS A 57 -4.30 5.41 6.95
CA LYS A 57 -5.77 5.46 6.80
C LYS A 57 -6.31 4.15 6.22
N ARG A 58 -5.71 3.66 5.11
CA ARG A 58 -6.14 2.42 4.46
C ARG A 58 -6.03 1.20 5.39
N LEU A 59 -4.98 1.14 6.21
CA LEU A 59 -4.81 0.10 7.24
C LEU A 59 -5.88 0.20 8.33
N VAL A 60 -6.18 1.41 8.83
CA VAL A 60 -7.25 1.63 9.81
C VAL A 60 -8.61 1.22 9.23
N ASP A 61 -8.94 1.63 8.01
CA ASP A 61 -10.17 1.25 7.31
C ASP A 61 -10.26 -0.27 7.12
N ARG A 62 -9.16 -0.94 6.75
CA ARG A 62 -9.12 -2.40 6.60
C ARG A 62 -9.42 -3.09 7.92
N VAL A 63 -8.77 -2.67 9.01
CA VAL A 63 -9.00 -3.23 10.36
C VAL A 63 -10.44 -2.97 10.84
N ALA A 64 -10.97 -1.76 10.60
CA ALA A 64 -12.35 -1.43 10.97
C ALA A 64 -13.37 -2.29 10.20
N ASN A 65 -13.14 -2.51 8.90
CA ASN A 65 -14.00 -3.34 8.07
C ASN A 65 -13.91 -4.83 8.46
N ASP A 66 -12.73 -5.34 8.79
CA ASP A 66 -12.52 -6.73 9.23
C ASP A 66 -13.24 -6.99 10.57
N ALA A 67 -13.12 -6.06 11.52
CA ALA A 67 -13.85 -6.10 12.78
C ALA A 67 -15.38 -6.05 12.58
N SER A 68 -15.85 -5.37 11.55
CA SER A 68 -17.28 -5.28 11.21
C SER A 68 -17.81 -6.58 10.60
N LYS A 69 -16.98 -7.32 9.85
CA LYS A 69 -17.36 -8.63 9.28
C LYS A 69 -17.46 -9.73 10.35
N GLY A 70 -16.56 -9.72 11.34
CA GLY A 70 -16.61 -10.69 12.45
C GLY A 70 -17.87 -10.60 13.33
N LEU A 71 -18.62 -9.49 13.25
CA LEU A 71 -19.88 -9.31 13.98
C LEU A 71 -21.14 -9.71 13.18
N GLN A 72 -21.02 -10.02 11.88
CA GLN A 72 -22.16 -10.42 11.04
C GLN A 72 -22.47 -11.92 11.07
N GLU A 73 -21.63 -12.75 11.70
CA GLU A 73 -21.78 -14.21 11.75
C GLU A 73 -22.38 -14.74 13.07
N ILE A 74 -23.21 -13.96 13.77
CA ILE A 74 -23.99 -14.52 14.89
C ILE A 74 -25.32 -15.06 14.32
N PRO A 75 -25.48 -16.37 14.08
CA PRO A 75 -26.78 -16.93 13.75
C PRO A 75 -27.69 -16.73 14.95
N ASN A 76 -28.79 -16.03 14.71
CA ASN A 76 -29.87 -15.87 15.67
C ASN A 76 -30.64 -17.20 15.69
N GLU A 77 -30.30 -18.09 16.63
CA GLU A 77 -31.14 -19.24 16.99
C GLU A 77 -32.33 -18.82 17.86
#